data_AF-A0A3M4YV28-F1
#
_entry.id   AF-A0A3M4YV28-F1
#
_cell.length_a   1.000
_cell.length_b   1.000
_cell.length_c   1.000
_cell.angle_alpha   90.00
_cell.angle_beta   90.00
_cell.angle_gamma   90.00
#
_symmetry.space_group_name_H-M   'P 1'
#
loop_
_entity.id
_entity.type
_entity.pdbx_description
1 polymer ?
#
loop_
_entity_poly.entity_id
_entity_poly.type
_entity_poly.pdbx_seq_one_letter_code
_entity_poly.pdbx_strand_id
1 'polypeptide(L)'
;MFANFAYLNTQSNYDKQYIGHAGELRVLSQRIAKNATEAAAGKTQAFKLLADARNDFDVRWGYLRKGDPATGLPAAPDLIRDELRTVQRDWEGLRKSTDVILASEQTVLSLHQVAATLAETIPQLQAEYEKVVENLLQSRAPAAQVVVAQRQALLAERILGSVNTVLAGDETAVQAADAFGRDASQFGRVLNGMLEGNATLRIS
;
A
#
# COMPACT_ATOMS: atom_id res chain seq x y z
N MET A 1 -8.40 -59.57 2.63
CA MET A 1 -8.38 -58.60 3.76
C MET A 1 -7.16 -57.67 3.72
N PHE A 2 -5.92 -58.16 3.55
CA PHE A 2 -4.72 -57.32 3.49
C PHE A 2 -4.70 -56.25 2.39
N ALA A 3 -5.12 -56.57 1.15
CA ALA A 3 -5.16 -55.59 0.05
C ALA A 3 -6.14 -54.43 0.32
N ASN A 4 -7.29 -54.73 0.94
CA ASN A 4 -8.27 -53.72 1.33
C ASN A 4 -7.73 -52.83 2.46
N PHE A 5 -7.02 -53.42 3.43
CA PHE A 5 -6.37 -52.67 4.51
C PHE A 5 -5.24 -51.75 4.00
N ALA A 6 -4.40 -52.24 3.08
CA ALA A 6 -3.36 -51.44 2.44
C ALA A 6 -3.96 -50.27 1.63
N TYR A 7 -5.01 -50.53 0.86
CA TYR A 7 -5.74 -49.50 0.11
C TYR A 7 -6.34 -48.43 1.05
N LEU A 8 -7.04 -48.86 2.11
CA LEU A 8 -7.62 -47.95 3.10
C LEU A 8 -6.55 -47.10 3.81
N ASN A 9 -5.38 -47.68 4.10
CA ASN A 9 -4.29 -46.95 4.72
C ASN A 9 -3.68 -45.89 3.78
N THR A 10 -3.47 -46.23 2.51
CA THR A 10 -3.02 -45.27 1.49
C THR A 10 -4.03 -44.14 1.30
N GLN A 11 -5.33 -44.47 1.18
CA GLN A 11 -6.39 -43.48 1.06
C GLN A 11 -6.42 -42.54 2.28
N SER A 12 -6.33 -43.10 3.49
CA SER A 12 -6.29 -42.30 4.73
C SER A 12 -5.09 -41.33 4.76
N ASN A 13 -3.94 -41.74 4.22
CA ASN A 13 -2.77 -40.86 4.12
C ASN A 13 -2.97 -39.73 3.11
N TYR A 14 -3.65 -39.98 1.98
CA TYR A 14 -4.00 -38.92 1.04
C TYR A 14 -5.01 -37.95 1.64
N ASP A 15 -6.05 -38.44 2.31
CA ASP A 15 -7.05 -37.60 2.96
C ASP A 15 -6.41 -36.66 4.01
N LYS A 16 -5.47 -37.17 4.82
CA LYS A 16 -4.70 -36.34 5.76
C LYS A 16 -3.89 -35.24 5.05
N GLN A 17 -3.26 -35.55 3.93
CA GLN A 17 -2.50 -34.56 3.16
C GLN A 17 -3.42 -33.51 2.54
N TYR A 18 -4.55 -33.90 1.95
CA TYR A 18 -5.53 -32.95 1.41
C TYR A 18 -6.08 -32.01 2.50
N ILE A 19 -6.45 -32.55 3.66
CA ILE A 19 -6.91 -31.76 4.80
C ILE A 19 -5.80 -30.82 5.29
N GLY A 20 -4.56 -31.31 5.37
CA GLY A 20 -3.39 -30.51 5.75
C GLY A 20 -3.17 -29.33 4.80
N HIS A 21 -3.15 -29.57 3.48
CA HIS A 21 -3.03 -28.50 2.49
C HIS A 21 -4.20 -27.51 2.57
N ALA A 22 -5.44 -27.98 2.67
CA ALA A 22 -6.61 -27.12 2.79
C ALA A 22 -6.56 -26.23 4.05
N GLY A 23 -6.12 -26.79 5.19
CA GLY A 23 -5.90 -26.04 6.43
C GLY A 23 -4.84 -24.96 6.27
N GLU A 24 -3.72 -25.28 5.61
CA GLU A 24 -2.63 -24.33 5.34
C GLU A 24 -3.06 -23.23 4.37
N LEU A 25 -3.84 -23.55 3.33
CA LEU A 25 -4.39 -22.54 2.42
C LEU A 25 -5.25 -21.52 3.17
N ARG A 26 -6.06 -21.95 4.14
CA ARG A 26 -6.83 -21.03 4.99
C ARG A 26 -5.93 -20.08 5.79
N VAL A 27 -4.86 -20.59 6.39
CA VAL A 27 -3.90 -19.78 7.15
C VAL A 27 -3.18 -18.80 6.22
N LEU A 28 -2.78 -19.25 5.03
CA LEU A 28 -2.13 -18.42 4.03
C LEU A 28 -3.06 -17.32 3.51
N SER A 29 -4.34 -17.58 3.27
CA SER A 29 -5.31 -16.53 2.91
C SER A 29 -5.37 -15.42 3.96
N GLN A 30 -5.35 -15.78 5.25
CA GLN A 30 -5.35 -14.80 6.35
C GLN A 30 -4.05 -14.01 6.39
N ARG A 31 -2.90 -14.68 6.16
CA ARG A 31 -1.60 -14.02 6.07
C ARG A 31 -1.52 -13.05 4.89
N ILE A 32 -2.04 -13.44 3.72
CA ILE A 32 -2.14 -12.57 2.55
C ILE A 32 -2.97 -11.33 2.89
N ALA A 33 -4.16 -11.50 3.46
CA ALA A 33 -5.00 -10.37 3.85
C ALA A 33 -4.29 -9.41 4.82
N LYS A 34 -3.68 -9.95 5.89
CA LYS A 34 -2.91 -9.16 6.86
C LYS A 34 -1.75 -8.41 6.19
N ASN A 35 -0.91 -9.13 5.46
CA ASN A 35 0.30 -8.56 4.88
C ASN A 35 -0.02 -7.59 3.74
N ALA A 36 -1.15 -7.76 3.05
CA ALA A 36 -1.65 -6.80 2.06
C ALA A 36 -1.99 -5.44 2.72
N THR A 37 -2.72 -5.46 3.84
CA THR A 37 -3.01 -4.22 4.60
C THR A 37 -1.74 -3.57 5.13
N GLU A 38 -0.81 -4.36 5.68
CA GLU A 38 0.45 -3.83 6.21
C GLU A 38 1.39 -3.29 5.11
N ALA A 39 1.40 -3.92 3.94
CA ALA A 39 2.13 -3.45 2.77
C ALA A 39 1.54 -2.14 2.24
N ALA A 40 0.20 -2.05 2.15
CA ALA A 40 -0.50 -0.81 1.78
C ALA A 40 -0.21 0.34 2.76
N ALA A 41 0.04 0.03 4.04
CA ALA A 41 0.48 0.99 5.06
C ALA A 41 2.00 1.30 5.02
N GLY A 42 2.71 0.88 3.97
CA GLY A 42 4.11 1.24 3.74
C GLY A 42 5.14 0.42 4.52
N LYS A 43 4.77 -0.73 5.10
CA LYS A 43 5.75 -1.58 5.81
C LYS A 43 6.52 -2.45 4.81
N THR A 44 7.80 -2.13 4.59
CA THR A 44 8.67 -2.87 3.67
C THR A 44 8.68 -4.38 3.91
N GLN A 45 8.77 -4.83 5.17
CA GLN A 45 8.78 -6.26 5.49
C GLN A 45 7.48 -6.98 5.07
N ALA A 46 6.35 -6.26 5.06
CA ALA A 46 5.06 -6.85 4.73
C ALA A 46 4.97 -7.25 3.24
N PHE A 47 5.62 -6.52 2.33
CA PHE A 47 5.70 -6.90 0.91
C PHE A 47 6.36 -8.27 0.73
N LYS A 48 7.49 -8.50 1.40
CA LYS A 48 8.15 -9.81 1.37
C LYS A 48 7.24 -10.91 1.92
N LEU A 49 6.65 -10.69 3.09
CA LEU A 49 5.76 -11.68 3.72
C LEU A 49 4.49 -11.94 2.89
N LEU A 50 4.00 -10.93 2.16
CA LEU A 50 2.89 -11.05 1.22
C LEU A 50 3.28 -11.92 0.01
N ALA A 51 4.44 -11.67 -0.58
CA ALA A 51 4.96 -12.45 -1.69
C ALA A 51 5.18 -13.92 -1.31
N ASP A 52 5.80 -14.16 -0.14
CA ASP A 52 6.03 -15.51 0.39
C ASP A 52 4.69 -16.24 0.59
N ALA A 53 3.71 -15.61 1.25
CA ALA A 53 2.40 -16.21 1.48
C ALA A 53 1.64 -16.51 0.17
N ARG A 54 1.72 -15.61 -0.82
CA ARG A 54 1.14 -15.83 -2.15
C ARG A 54 1.77 -17.03 -2.86
N ASN A 55 3.10 -17.13 -2.83
CA ASN A 55 3.83 -18.22 -3.47
C ASN A 55 3.53 -19.57 -2.81
N ASP A 56 3.53 -19.60 -1.47
CA ASP A 56 3.19 -20.80 -0.70
C ASP A 56 1.76 -21.27 -0.98
N PHE A 57 0.82 -20.34 -1.14
CA PHE A 57 -0.54 -20.66 -1.53
C PHE A 57 -0.57 -21.31 -2.91
N ASP A 58 0.10 -20.71 -3.91
CA ASP A 58 0.12 -21.22 -5.29
C ASP A 58 0.68 -22.66 -5.36
N VAL A 59 1.76 -22.91 -4.61
CA VAL A 59 2.39 -24.24 -4.51
C VAL A 59 1.43 -25.26 -3.91
N ARG A 60 0.86 -24.96 -2.74
CA ARG A 60 -0.06 -25.88 -2.04
C ARG A 60 -1.35 -26.12 -2.80
N TRP A 61 -1.86 -25.09 -3.45
CA TRP A 61 -3.00 -25.19 -4.35
C TRP A 61 -2.68 -26.09 -5.56
N GLY A 62 -1.45 -25.99 -6.08
CA GLY A 62 -0.91 -26.90 -7.08
C GLY A 62 -0.97 -28.36 -6.68
N TYR A 63 -0.58 -28.69 -5.44
CA TYR A 63 -0.66 -30.07 -4.91
C TYR A 63 -2.08 -30.60 -4.87
N LEU A 64 -3.07 -29.79 -4.46
CA LEU A 64 -4.47 -30.21 -4.46
C LEU A 64 -4.99 -30.46 -5.89
N ARG A 65 -4.61 -29.61 -6.86
CA ARG A 65 -5.15 -29.66 -8.22
C ARG A 65 -4.48 -30.71 -9.11
N LYS A 66 -3.17 -30.92 -8.94
CA LYS A 66 -2.35 -31.75 -9.84
C LYS A 66 -1.77 -32.98 -9.15
N GLY A 67 -1.85 -33.05 -7.83
CA GLY A 67 -1.10 -34.00 -7.02
C GLY A 67 0.32 -33.51 -6.73
N ASP A 68 1.01 -34.28 -5.89
CA ASP A 68 2.40 -34.09 -5.54
C ASP A 68 3.18 -35.38 -5.84
N PRO A 69 4.03 -35.39 -6.90
CA PRO A 69 4.87 -36.54 -7.24
C PRO A 69 5.86 -36.92 -6.13
N ALA A 70 6.29 -35.97 -5.29
CA ALA A 70 7.27 -36.21 -4.24
C ALA A 70 6.72 -37.10 -3.11
N THR A 71 5.43 -36.96 -2.81
CA THR A 71 4.73 -37.78 -1.81
C THR A 71 3.85 -38.87 -2.43
N GLY A 72 3.74 -38.88 -3.77
CA GLY A 72 2.84 -39.76 -4.50
C GLY A 72 1.36 -39.41 -4.29
N LEU A 73 1.06 -38.18 -3.85
CA LEU A 73 -0.30 -37.68 -3.68
C LEU A 73 -0.93 -37.47 -5.07
N PRO A 74 -2.06 -38.13 -5.40
CA PRO A 74 -2.77 -37.83 -6.63
C PRO A 74 -3.46 -36.46 -6.57
N ALA A 75 -4.03 -36.02 -7.70
CA ALA A 75 -4.93 -34.87 -7.68
C ALA A 75 -6.16 -35.19 -6.81
N ALA A 76 -6.72 -34.14 -6.21
CA ALA A 76 -7.89 -34.26 -5.36
C ALA A 76 -9.07 -34.93 -6.09
N PRO A 77 -9.89 -35.74 -5.38
CA PRO A 77 -10.92 -36.55 -6.02
C PRO A 77 -12.00 -35.73 -6.73
N ASP A 78 -12.58 -36.31 -7.78
CA ASP A 78 -13.65 -35.68 -8.58
C ASP A 78 -14.92 -35.35 -7.79
N LEU A 79 -15.14 -36.01 -6.65
CA LEU A 79 -16.28 -35.77 -5.78
C LEU A 79 -16.34 -34.33 -5.25
N ILE A 80 -15.20 -33.64 -5.15
CA ILE A 80 -15.08 -32.26 -4.63
C ILE A 80 -14.71 -31.24 -5.72
N ARG A 81 -14.95 -31.59 -6.99
CA ARG A 81 -14.52 -30.78 -8.14
C ARG A 81 -15.16 -29.39 -8.18
N ASP A 82 -16.37 -29.23 -7.64
CA ASP A 82 -17.09 -27.95 -7.67
C ASP A 82 -16.58 -26.99 -6.58
N GLU A 83 -16.25 -27.52 -5.41
CA GLU A 83 -15.56 -26.81 -4.34
C GLU A 83 -14.18 -26.36 -4.80
N LEU A 84 -13.42 -27.25 -5.46
CA LEU A 84 -12.11 -26.91 -6.02
C LEU A 84 -12.19 -25.81 -7.08
N ARG A 85 -13.23 -25.84 -7.94
CA ARG A 85 -13.47 -24.77 -8.92
C ARG A 85 -13.81 -23.43 -8.26
N THR A 86 -14.48 -23.45 -7.12
CA THR A 86 -14.78 -22.23 -6.36
C THR A 86 -13.51 -21.64 -5.77
N VAL A 87 -12.71 -22.46 -5.07
CA VAL A 87 -11.41 -22.02 -4.51
C VAL A 87 -10.44 -21.55 -5.61
N GLN A 88 -10.43 -22.19 -6.79
CA GLN A 88 -9.63 -21.73 -7.93
C GLN A 88 -9.98 -20.29 -8.32
N ARG A 89 -11.26 -19.96 -8.46
CA ARG A 89 -11.70 -18.61 -8.86
C ARG A 89 -11.35 -17.57 -7.78
N ASP A 90 -11.59 -17.91 -6.53
CA ASP A 90 -11.26 -17.02 -5.40
C ASP A 90 -9.74 -16.79 -5.33
N TRP A 91 -8.95 -17.84 -5.55
CA TRP A 91 -7.50 -17.75 -5.59
C TRP A 91 -7.00 -16.87 -6.73
N GLU A 92 -7.53 -17.03 -7.94
CA GLU A 92 -7.15 -16.20 -9.09
C GLU A 92 -7.41 -14.70 -8.82
N GLY A 93 -8.57 -14.38 -8.24
CA GLY A 93 -8.91 -13.02 -7.82
C GLY A 93 -7.94 -12.49 -6.76
N LEU A 94 -7.73 -13.24 -5.69
CA LEU A 94 -6.83 -12.87 -4.59
C LEU A 94 -5.39 -12.68 -5.08
N ARG A 95 -4.89 -13.61 -5.90
CA ARG A 95 -3.55 -13.57 -6.49
C ARG A 95 -3.38 -12.33 -7.34
N LYS A 96 -4.32 -12.03 -8.24
CA LYS A 96 -4.26 -10.83 -9.08
C LYS A 96 -4.19 -9.54 -8.26
N SER A 97 -5.03 -9.41 -7.23
CA SER A 97 -4.99 -8.25 -6.33
C SER A 97 -3.67 -8.17 -5.56
N THR A 98 -3.16 -9.31 -5.10
CA THR A 98 -1.87 -9.40 -4.41
C THR A 98 -0.71 -8.99 -5.32
N ASP A 99 -0.72 -9.41 -6.58
CA ASP A 99 0.29 -9.06 -7.57
C ASP A 99 0.31 -7.56 -7.86
N VAL A 100 -0.86 -6.90 -7.88
CA VAL A 100 -0.96 -5.43 -8.00
C VAL A 100 -0.29 -4.74 -6.81
N ILE A 101 -0.57 -5.19 -5.58
CA ILE A 101 0.05 -4.61 -4.37
C ILE A 101 1.56 -4.77 -4.43
N LEU A 102 2.06 -5.98 -4.72
CA LEU A 102 3.50 -6.25 -4.81
C LEU A 102 4.17 -5.42 -5.90
N ALA A 103 3.53 -5.26 -7.06
CA ALA A 103 4.06 -4.41 -8.14
C ALA A 103 4.12 -2.92 -7.76
N SER A 104 3.32 -2.49 -6.79
CA SER A 104 3.27 -1.10 -6.31
C SER A 104 4.25 -0.78 -5.17
N GLU A 105 5.06 -1.75 -4.71
CA GLU A 105 5.93 -1.63 -3.53
C GLU A 105 6.74 -0.33 -3.51
N GLN A 106 7.51 -0.06 -4.56
CA GLN A 106 8.36 1.13 -4.61
C GLN A 106 7.54 2.43 -4.53
N THR A 107 6.40 2.48 -5.21
CA THR A 107 5.53 3.66 -5.22
C THR A 107 4.96 3.93 -3.83
N VAL A 108 4.47 2.90 -3.15
CA VAL A 108 3.91 3.02 -1.80
C VAL A 108 5.00 3.47 -0.81
N LEU A 109 6.18 2.84 -0.85
CA LEU A 109 7.30 3.21 0.03
C LEU A 109 7.77 4.66 -0.22
N SER A 110 7.87 5.06 -1.49
CA SER A 110 8.24 6.44 -1.85
C SER A 110 7.20 7.46 -1.35
N LEU A 111 5.91 7.16 -1.46
CA LEU A 111 4.86 8.05 -0.97
C LEU A 111 4.89 8.20 0.55
N HIS A 112 5.08 7.11 1.29
CA HIS A 112 5.27 7.16 2.75
C HIS A 112 6.51 7.96 3.15
N GLN A 113 7.61 7.83 2.41
CA GLN A 113 8.83 8.61 2.66
C GLN A 113 8.58 10.11 2.43
N VAL A 114 7.89 10.48 1.35
CA VAL A 114 7.51 11.88 1.09
C VAL A 114 6.64 12.41 2.22
N ALA A 115 5.65 11.65 2.67
CA ALA A 115 4.79 12.05 3.79
C ALA A 115 5.57 12.25 5.09
N ALA A 116 6.51 11.35 5.40
CA ALA A 116 7.37 11.47 6.57
C ALA A 116 8.25 12.73 6.50
N THR A 117 8.89 12.99 5.36
CA THR A 117 9.68 14.20 5.15
C THR A 117 8.82 15.46 5.27
N LEU A 118 7.61 15.47 4.71
CA LEU A 118 6.69 16.60 4.85
C LEU A 118 6.26 16.81 6.30
N ALA A 119 5.95 15.75 7.04
CA ALA A 119 5.56 15.82 8.45
C ALA A 119 6.68 16.39 9.34
N GLU A 120 7.95 16.13 9.00
CA GLU A 120 9.11 16.67 9.70
C GLU A 120 9.42 18.13 9.32
N THR A 121 9.26 18.47 8.04
CA THR A 121 9.71 19.76 7.49
C THR A 121 8.65 20.85 7.58
N ILE A 122 7.36 20.53 7.50
CA ILE A 122 6.29 21.54 7.51
C ILE A 122 6.24 22.35 8.80
N PRO A 123 6.36 21.77 10.01
CA PRO A 123 6.41 22.57 11.24
C PRO A 123 7.57 23.57 11.25
N GLN A 124 8.73 23.17 10.72
CA GLN A 124 9.89 24.06 10.61
C GLN A 124 9.63 25.17 9.60
N LEU A 125 9.06 24.82 8.44
CA LEU A 125 8.67 25.76 7.41
C LEU A 125 7.66 26.79 7.93
N GLN A 126 6.70 26.38 8.76
CA GLN A 126 5.75 27.29 9.39
C GLN A 126 6.44 28.30 10.30
N ALA A 127 7.35 27.84 11.17
CA ALA A 127 8.13 28.73 12.03
C ALA A 127 8.98 29.72 11.22
N GLU A 128 9.55 29.29 10.09
CA GLU A 128 10.28 30.20 9.19
C GLU A 128 9.34 31.21 8.52
N TYR A 129 8.14 30.80 8.08
CA TYR A 129 7.15 31.74 7.54
C TYR A 129 6.63 32.74 8.59
N GLU A 130 6.52 32.35 9.86
CA GLU A 130 6.20 33.27 10.96
C GLU A 130 7.26 34.37 11.08
N LYS A 131 8.55 34.01 11.05
CA LYS A 131 9.65 34.99 11.03
C LYS A 131 9.61 35.88 9.80
N VAL A 132 9.31 35.33 8.62
CA VAL A 132 9.14 36.13 7.39
C VAL A 132 8.02 37.16 7.57
N VAL A 133 6.87 36.74 8.13
CA VAL A 133 5.76 37.65 8.42
C VAL A 133 6.15 38.75 9.40
N GLU A 134 6.85 38.41 10.49
CA GLU A 134 7.35 39.40 11.46
C GLU A 134 8.28 40.43 10.80
N ASN A 135 9.22 39.99 9.96
CA ASN A 135 10.13 40.87 9.24
C ASN A 135 9.39 41.77 8.24
N LEU A 136 8.39 41.25 7.53
CA LEU A 136 7.55 42.05 6.63
C LEU A 136 6.77 43.13 7.39
N LEU A 137 6.28 42.82 8.59
CA LEU A 137 5.60 43.80 9.45
C LEU A 137 6.57 44.87 9.97
N GLN A 138 7.76 44.47 10.45
CA GLN A 138 8.78 45.41 10.95
C GLN A 138 9.29 46.37 9.87
N SER A 139 9.46 45.86 8.64
CA SER A 139 9.87 46.66 7.48
C SER A 139 8.73 47.48 6.86
N ARG A 140 7.50 47.40 7.40
CA ARG A 140 6.29 48.03 6.86
C ARG A 140 6.03 47.65 5.40
N ALA A 141 6.29 46.39 5.05
CA ALA A 141 6.02 45.87 3.72
C ALA A 141 4.52 46.00 3.36
N PRO A 142 4.17 46.09 2.06
CA PRO A 142 2.79 46.09 1.63
C PRO A 142 2.00 44.92 2.20
N ALA A 143 0.78 45.19 2.70
CA ALA A 143 -0.09 44.17 3.30
C ALA A 143 -0.32 42.93 2.40
N ALA A 144 -0.32 43.13 1.07
CA ALA A 144 -0.43 42.04 0.11
C ALA A 144 0.70 41.00 0.24
N GLN A 145 1.94 41.42 0.54
CA GLN A 145 3.06 40.51 0.73
C GLN A 145 2.93 39.71 2.03
N VAL A 146 2.49 40.37 3.11
CA VAL A 146 2.22 39.72 4.40
C VAL A 146 1.17 38.61 4.22
N VAL A 147 0.09 38.90 3.47
CA VAL A 147 -0.96 37.92 3.17
C VAL A 147 -0.42 36.75 2.33
N VAL A 148 0.48 37.00 1.38
CA VAL A 148 1.10 35.93 0.59
C VAL A 148 1.92 34.98 1.47
N ALA A 149 2.76 35.51 2.37
CA ALA A 149 3.56 34.71 3.29
C ALA A 149 2.67 33.87 4.25
N GLN A 150 1.62 34.48 4.83
CA GLN A 150 0.67 33.75 5.68
C GLN A 150 -0.05 32.62 4.93
N ARG A 151 -0.47 32.87 3.68
CA ARG A 151 -1.14 31.85 2.85
C ARG A 151 -0.21 30.71 2.46
N GLN A 152 1.10 30.94 2.32
CA GLN A 152 2.06 29.87 2.04
C GLN A 152 2.18 28.89 3.21
N ALA A 153 2.21 29.38 4.45
CA ALA A 153 2.25 28.52 5.64
C ALA A 153 1.04 27.58 5.69
N LEU A 154 -0.17 28.09 5.44
CA LEU A 154 -1.40 27.29 5.40
C LEU A 154 -1.43 26.30 4.21
N LEU A 155 -0.82 26.67 3.08
CA LEU A 155 -0.74 25.80 1.91
C LEU A 155 0.15 24.58 2.20
N ALA A 156 1.23 24.76 2.97
CA ALA A 156 2.08 23.65 3.40
C ALA A 156 1.31 22.63 4.24
N GLU A 157 0.48 23.07 5.20
CA GLU A 157 -0.38 22.17 5.99
C GLU A 157 -1.36 21.38 5.10
N ARG A 158 -1.98 22.06 4.13
CA ARG A 158 -2.90 21.42 3.18
C ARG A 158 -2.22 20.36 2.32
N ILE A 159 -0.97 20.58 1.92
CA ILE A 159 -0.15 19.60 1.20
C ILE A 159 0.03 18.34 2.06
N LEU A 160 0.40 18.47 3.35
CA LEU A 160 0.53 17.33 4.27
C LEU A 160 -0.78 16.59 4.45
N GLY A 161 -1.88 17.33 4.69
CA GLY A 161 -3.21 16.74 4.84
C GLY A 161 -3.60 15.92 3.61
N SER A 162 -3.39 16.48 2.42
CA SER A 162 -3.70 15.79 1.16
C SER A 162 -2.87 14.52 0.99
N VAL A 163 -1.56 14.55 1.27
CA VAL A 163 -0.71 13.34 1.20
C VAL A 163 -1.16 12.27 2.19
N ASN A 164 -1.53 12.64 3.41
CA ASN A 164 -2.03 11.70 4.41
C ASN A 164 -3.36 11.05 3.98
N THR A 165 -4.25 11.80 3.30
CA THR A 165 -5.47 11.24 2.72
C THR A 165 -5.18 10.29 1.55
N VAL A 166 -4.20 10.60 0.69
CA VAL A 166 -3.75 9.65 -0.35
C VAL A 166 -3.24 8.35 0.27
N LEU A 167 -2.44 8.45 1.35
CA LEU A 167 -1.93 7.28 2.07
C LEU A 167 -3.02 6.46 2.77
N ALA A 168 -4.10 7.09 3.21
CA ALA A 168 -5.25 6.38 3.78
C ALA A 168 -5.95 5.50 2.74
N GLY A 169 -5.91 5.89 1.45
CA GLY A 169 -6.38 5.08 0.33
C GLY A 169 -7.91 4.88 0.29
N ASP A 170 -8.68 5.73 0.96
CA ASP A 170 -10.13 5.68 0.96
C ASP A 170 -10.75 6.28 -0.33
N GLU A 171 -12.09 6.38 -0.40
CA GLU A 171 -12.82 6.90 -1.55
C GLU A 171 -12.41 8.33 -1.96
N THR A 172 -11.77 9.09 -1.06
CA THR A 172 -11.31 10.45 -1.29
C THR A 172 -9.86 10.54 -1.77
N ALA A 173 -9.12 9.44 -1.83
CA ALA A 173 -7.69 9.41 -2.16
C ALA A 173 -7.38 10.03 -3.54
N VAL A 174 -8.23 9.82 -4.55
CA VAL A 174 -8.05 10.41 -5.88
C VAL A 174 -8.19 11.93 -5.84
N GLN A 175 -9.22 12.43 -5.15
CA GLN A 175 -9.45 13.86 -4.99
C GLN A 175 -8.33 14.54 -4.19
N ALA A 176 -7.82 13.84 -3.17
CA ALA A 176 -6.67 14.28 -2.38
C ALA A 176 -5.38 14.32 -3.19
N ALA A 177 -5.14 13.36 -4.09
CA ALA A 177 -4.00 13.37 -4.98
C ALA A 177 -4.02 14.59 -5.92
N ASP A 178 -5.20 14.92 -6.47
CA ASP A 178 -5.39 16.12 -7.28
C ASP A 178 -5.18 17.41 -6.47
N ALA A 179 -5.67 17.45 -5.22
CA ALA A 179 -5.48 18.58 -4.32
C ALA A 179 -3.99 18.78 -3.99
N PHE A 180 -3.27 17.71 -3.64
CA PHE A 180 -1.84 17.71 -3.42
C PHE A 180 -1.10 18.30 -4.62
N GLY A 181 -1.37 17.80 -5.84
CA GLY A 181 -0.69 18.27 -7.04
C GLY A 181 -0.88 19.76 -7.31
N ARG A 182 -2.10 20.28 -7.12
CA ARG A 182 -2.41 21.71 -7.26
C ARG A 182 -1.71 22.55 -6.18
N ASP A 183 -1.81 22.13 -4.92
CA ASP A 183 -1.29 22.86 -3.78
C ASP A 183 0.25 22.89 -3.81
N ALA A 184 0.90 21.76 -4.12
CA ALA A 184 2.36 21.68 -4.30
C ALA A 184 2.85 22.57 -5.45
N SER A 185 2.14 22.56 -6.58
CA SER A 185 2.48 23.42 -7.72
C SER A 185 2.31 24.91 -7.40
N GLN A 186 1.27 25.28 -6.65
CA GLN A 186 1.06 26.66 -6.21
C GLN A 186 2.12 27.08 -5.19
N PHE A 187 2.46 26.21 -4.25
CA PHE A 187 3.51 26.45 -3.25
C PHE A 187 4.85 26.74 -3.94
N GLY A 188 5.29 25.85 -4.83
CA GLY A 188 6.56 26.03 -5.57
C GLY A 188 6.60 27.34 -6.37
N ARG A 189 5.51 27.71 -7.07
CA ARG A 189 5.45 28.98 -7.82
C ARG A 189 5.59 30.21 -6.92
N VAL A 190 4.92 30.23 -5.77
CA VAL A 190 4.97 31.37 -4.85
C VAL A 190 6.32 31.42 -4.15
N LEU A 191 6.85 30.29 -3.68
CA LEU A 191 8.17 30.21 -3.06
C LEU A 191 9.26 30.74 -4.02
N ASN A 192 9.27 30.29 -5.28
CA ASN A 192 10.22 30.82 -6.27
C ASN A 192 10.03 32.32 -6.48
N GLY A 193 8.79 32.81 -6.55
CA GLY A 193 8.51 34.24 -6.64
C GLY A 193 8.97 35.06 -5.42
N MET A 194 9.00 34.45 -4.23
CA MET A 194 9.55 35.06 -3.01
C MET A 194 11.08 35.05 -2.99
N LEU A 195 11.73 33.99 -3.49
CA LEU A 195 13.18 33.82 -3.50
C LEU A 195 13.88 34.64 -4.59
N GLU A 196 13.29 34.69 -5.79
CA GLU A 196 13.89 35.35 -6.96
C GLU A 196 13.62 36.86 -7.01
N GLY A 197 12.81 37.40 -6.08
CA GLY A 197 12.37 38.78 -6.09
C GLY A 197 11.45 39.05 -7.28
N ASN A 198 10.16 38.73 -7.15
CA ASN A 198 9.22 38.88 -8.25
C ASN A 198 8.53 40.26 -8.25
N ALA A 199 8.89 41.11 -9.22
CA ALA A 199 8.28 42.42 -9.46
C ALA A 199 6.74 42.36 -9.62
N THR A 200 6.19 41.21 -10.03
CA THR A 200 4.75 40.96 -10.17
C THR A 200 4.04 40.63 -8.85
N LEU A 201 4.77 40.19 -7.82
CA LEU A 201 4.28 39.98 -6.44
C LEU A 201 4.69 41.12 -5.49
N ARG A 202 5.44 42.09 -6.01
CA ARG A 202 6.03 43.25 -5.32
C ARG A 202 7.03 42.92 -4.22
N ILE A 203 7.54 41.69 -4.10
CA ILE A 203 8.48 41.29 -3.04
C ILE A 203 9.90 41.60 -3.50
N SER A 204 10.68 42.27 -2.64
CA SER A 204 12.08 42.68 -2.87
C SER A 204 12.98 42.10 -1.79
#